data_AF-U1QWK4-F1
#
_entry.id   AF-U1QWK4-F1
#
_cell.length_a   1.000
_cell.length_b   1.000
_cell.length_c   1.000
_cell.angle_alpha   90.00
_cell.angle_beta   90.00
_cell.angle_gamma   90.00
#
_symmetry.space_group_name_H-M   'P 1'
#
loop_
_entity.id
_entity.type
_entity.pdbx_description
1 polymer ?
#
loop_
_entity_poly.entity_id
_entity_poly.type
_entity_poly.pdbx_seq_one_letter_code
_entity_poly.pdbx_strand_id
1 'polypeptide(L)' 'MSTALIPSRGVVKHFSQAELEARERAVVSALERRFGSVDAALAQEYTGEYPSDDLKLFSEYHSLMFLLGK' A
#
# COMPACT_ATOMS: atom_id res chain seq x y z
N MET A 1 2.88 22.26 33.17
CA MET A 1 3.89 21.31 32.69
C MET A 1 3.31 20.56 31.50
N SER A 2 3.86 20.75 30.30
CA SER A 2 3.37 20.14 29.07
C SER A 2 4.13 18.84 28.84
N THR A 3 3.48 17.69 29.02
CA THR A 3 4.04 16.39 28.66
C THR A 3 3.97 16.22 27.15
N ALA A 4 5.00 16.69 26.45
CA ALA A 4 5.23 16.28 25.07
C ALA A 4 5.46 14.76 25.06
N LEU A 5 4.51 14.02 24.48
CA LEU A 5 4.64 12.59 24.24
C LEU A 5 5.84 12.38 23.30
N ILE A 6 6.98 11.99 23.86
CA ILE A 6 8.14 11.57 23.08
C ILE A 6 7.67 10.33 22.30
N PRO A 7 7.67 10.35 20.95
CA PRO A 7 7.29 9.17 20.20
C PRO A 7 8.27 8.07 20.57
N SER A 8 7.76 6.97 21.12
CA SER A 8 8.56 5.80 21.46
C SER A 8 9.27 5.33 20.20
N ARG A 9 10.60 5.56 20.13
CA ARG A 9 11.48 4.96 19.13
C ARG A 9 11.37 3.45 19.26
N GLY A 10 10.50 2.82 18.48
CA GLY A 10 10.39 1.36 18.44
C GLY A 10 8.99 0.75 18.36
N VAL A 11 7.95 1.47 17.94
CA VAL A 11 6.66 0.80 17.67
C VAL A 11 6.69 0.20 16.27
N VAL A 12 7.29 -0.98 16.15
CA VAL A 12 7.03 -1.85 14.99
C VAL A 12 5.56 -2.23 15.08
N LYS A 13 4.75 -1.72 14.16
CA LYS A 13 3.35 -2.12 14.09
C LYS A 13 3.28 -3.51 13.47
N HIS A 14 2.93 -4.50 14.28
CA HIS A 14 2.59 -5.81 13.78
C HIS A 14 1.18 -5.75 13.17
N PHE A 15 1.05 -6.32 11.98
CA PHE A 15 -0.24 -6.53 11.34
C PHE A 15 -0.55 -8.02 11.37
N SER A 16 -1.79 -8.36 11.72
CA SER A 16 -2.32 -9.69 11.48
C SER A 16 -2.49 -9.92 9.98
N GLN A 17 -2.49 -11.19 9.58
CA GLN A 17 -2.76 -11.56 8.19
C GLN A 17 -4.10 -11.00 7.68
N ALA A 18 -5.16 -11.06 8.50
CA ALA A 18 -6.47 -10.52 8.13
C ALA A 18 -6.46 -9.00 7.89
N GLU A 19 -5.65 -8.24 8.64
CA GLU A 19 -5.47 -6.80 8.41
C GLU A 19 -4.72 -6.53 7.10
N LEU A 20 -3.71 -7.35 6.78
CA LEU A 20 -2.98 -7.23 5.51
C LEU A 20 -3.89 -7.56 4.31
N GLU A 21 -4.69 -8.62 4.40
CA GLU A 21 -5.65 -8.98 3.35
C GLU A 21 -6.76 -7.93 3.19
N ALA A 22 -7.22 -7.31 4.28
CA ALA A 22 -8.17 -6.21 4.21
C ALA A 22 -7.59 -4.98 3.51
N ARG A 23 -6.32 -4.66 3.80
CA ARG A 23 -5.58 -3.60 3.12
C ARG A 23 -5.36 -3.91 1.65
N GLU A 24 -4.99 -5.14 1.33
CA GLU A 24 -4.83 -5.61 -0.05
C GLU A 24 -6.12 -5.38 -0.85
N ARG A 25 -7.28 -5.79 -0.33
CA ARG A 25 -8.58 -5.56 -1.00
C ARG A 25 -8.85 -4.08 -1.25
N ALA A 26 -8.50 -3.21 -0.30
CA ALA A 26 -8.68 -1.77 -0.45
C ALA A 26 -7.76 -1.20 -1.53
N VAL A 27 -6.50 -1.63 -1.58
CA VAL A 27 -5.52 -1.20 -2.59
C VAL A 27 -5.89 -1.72 -3.98
N VAL A 28 -6.26 -3.00 -4.09
CA VAL A 28 -6.76 -3.60 -5.34
C VAL A 28 -7.97 -2.82 -5.86
N SER A 29 -8.97 -2.57 -5.01
CA SER A 29 -10.14 -1.80 -5.41
C SER A 29 -9.79 -0.37 -5.88
N ALA A 30 -8.81 0.27 -5.25
CA ALA A 30 -8.34 1.59 -5.67
C ALA A 30 -7.61 1.54 -7.02
N LEU A 31 -6.80 0.51 -7.27
CA LEU A 31 -6.12 0.29 -8.55
C LEU A 31 -7.14 0.03 -9.67
N GLU A 32 -8.08 -0.88 -9.44
CA GLU A 32 -9.14 -1.21 -10.40
C GLU A 32 -10.01 0.00 -10.71
N ARG A 33 -10.36 0.81 -9.71
CA ARG A 33 -11.12 2.05 -9.93
C ARG A 33 -10.37 3.05 -10.80
N ARG A 34 -9.04 3.09 -10.71
CA ARG A 34 -8.21 4.11 -11.39
C ARG A 34 -7.71 3.67 -12.76
N PHE A 35 -7.43 2.39 -12.93
CA PHE A 35 -6.81 1.82 -14.15
C PHE A 35 -7.68 0.79 -14.85
N GLY A 36 -8.85 0.45 -14.31
CA GLY A 36 -9.79 -0.54 -14.85
C GLY A 36 -9.50 -1.97 -14.42
N SER A 37 -8.24 -2.33 -14.18
CA SER A 37 -7.82 -3.60 -13.59
C SER A 37 -6.46 -3.47 -12.90
N VAL A 38 -6.10 -4.43 -12.05
CA VAL A 38 -4.75 -4.52 -11.48
C VAL A 38 -3.71 -4.74 -12.59
N ASP A 39 -3.99 -5.61 -13.57
CA ASP A 39 -3.09 -5.85 -14.70
C ASP A 39 -2.80 -4.58 -15.51
N ALA A 40 -3.83 -3.78 -15.78
CA ALA A 40 -3.69 -2.50 -16.47
C ALA A 40 -2.90 -1.49 -15.62
N ALA A 41 -3.09 -1.50 -14.30
CA ALA A 41 -2.32 -0.67 -13.38
C ALA A 41 -0.83 -1.05 -13.40
N LEU A 42 -0.51 -2.34 -13.34
CA LEU A 42 0.87 -2.82 -13.39
C LEU A 42 1.52 -2.56 -14.75
N ALA A 43 0.77 -2.70 -15.85
CA ALA A 43 1.25 -2.32 -17.18
C ALA A 43 1.59 -0.81 -17.25
N GLN A 44 0.78 0.04 -16.62
CA GLN A 44 1.07 1.47 -16.49
C GLN A 44 2.28 1.74 -15.59
N GLU A 45 2.48 0.98 -14.52
CA GLU A 45 3.65 1.13 -13.65
C GLU A 45 4.97 0.98 -14.43
N TYR A 46 5.01 0.01 -15.36
CA TYR A 46 6.18 -0.23 -16.22
C TYR A 46 6.51 0.91 -17.17
N THR A 47 5.54 1.75 -17.55
CA THR A 47 5.81 2.90 -18.40
C THR A 47 6.49 4.03 -17.62
N GLY A 48 6.31 4.07 -16.30
CA GLY A 48 6.79 5.16 -15.45
C GLY A 48 6.02 6.47 -15.64
N GLU A 49 5.02 6.50 -16.52
CA GLU A 49 4.24 7.70 -16.86
C GLU A 49 2.96 7.76 -16.02
N TYR A 50 3.08 8.06 -14.73
CA TYR A 50 1.94 8.23 -13.85
C TYR A 50 2.17 9.35 -12.82
N PRO A 51 1.10 10.01 -12.34
CA PRO A 51 1.20 11.00 -11.27
C PRO A 51 1.88 10.43 -10.03
N SER A 52 2.69 11.23 -9.33
CA SER A 52 3.39 10.78 -8.11
C SER A 52 2.48 10.20 -7.03
N ASP A 53 1.20 10.57 -7.01
CA ASP A 53 0.21 10.00 -6.09
C ASP A 53 -0.07 8.51 -6.36
N ASP A 54 0.11 8.04 -7.60
CA ASP A 54 -0.03 6.63 -7.98
C ASP A 54 1.15 5.78 -7.53
N LEU A 55 2.34 6.38 -7.39
CA LEU A 55 3.53 5.68 -6.88
C LEU A 55 3.28 5.06 -5.50
N LYS A 56 2.53 5.77 -4.64
CA LYS A 56 2.18 5.26 -3.31
C LYS A 56 1.31 4.02 -3.40
N LEU A 57 0.36 4.00 -4.34
CA LEU A 57 -0.57 2.91 -4.50
C LEU A 57 0.13 1.66 -5.03
N PHE A 58 1.03 1.82 -6.01
CA PHE A 58 1.90 0.74 -6.49
C PHE A 58 2.83 0.21 -5.39
N SER A 59 3.50 1.11 -4.67
CA SER A 59 4.40 0.73 -3.57
C SER A 59 3.68 -0.04 -2.47
N GLU A 60 2.45 0.36 -2.13
CA GLU A 60 1.63 -0.32 -1.12
C GLU A 60 1.17 -1.69 -1.62
N TYR A 61 0.76 -1.81 -2.89
CA TYR A 61 0.41 -3.09 -3.50
C TYR A 61 1.56 -4.10 -3.42
N HIS A 62 2.76 -3.72 -3.88
CA HIS A 62 3.95 -4.59 -3.84
C HIS A 62 4.37 -4.94 -2.41
N SER A 63 4.27 -3.99 -1.48
CA SER A 63 4.56 -4.25 -0.06
C SER A 63 3.61 -5.30 0.52
N LEU A 64 2.32 -5.25 0.16
CA LEU A 64 1.33 -6.21 0.63
C LEU A 64 1.51 -7.58 -0.01
N MET A 65 1.83 -7.66 -1.30
CA MET A 65 2.16 -8.94 -1.96
C MET A 65 3.34 -9.62 -1.25
N PHE A 66 4.41 -8.86 -1.00
CA PHE A 66 5.56 -9.35 -0.25
C PHE A 66 5.20 -9.84 1.16
N LEU A 67 4.45 -9.05 1.93
CA LEU A 67 4.08 -9.41 3.31
C LEU A 67 3.10 -10.59 3.40
N LEU A 68 2.28 -10.79 2.37
CA LEU A 68 1.33 -11.91 2.27
C LEU A 68 1.95 -13.15 1.61
N GLY A 69 3.15 -13.04 1.02
CA GLY A 69 3.80 -14.14 0.29
C GLY A 69 3.09 -14.50 -1.02
N LYS A 70 2.57 -13.49 -1.73
CA LYS A 70 1.88 -13.62 -3.02
C LYS A 70 2.77 -13.20 -4.18
#